data_AF-A0A392RXL4-F1
#
_entry.id   AF-A0A392RXL4-F1
#
_cell.length_a   1.000
_cell.length_b   1.000
_cell.length_c   1.000
_cell.angle_alpha   90.00
_cell.angle_beta   90.00
_cell.angle_gamma   90.00
#
_symmetry.space_group_name_H-M   'P 1'
#
loop_
_entity.id
_entity.type
_entity.pdbx_description
1 polymer ?
#
loop_
_entity_poly.entity_id
_entity_poly.type
_entity_poly.pdbx_seq_one_letter_code
_entity_poly.pdbx_strand_id
1 'polypeptide(L)' 'MDKLRLLQLSSEQLKGDYKYLSRQLRWLSWRGFPLKFIPAGFHQDNLVAIDLKYSNLEQVWMESQ' A
#
# COMPACT_ATOMS: atom_id res chain seq x y z
N MET A 1 1.15 10.65 -11.06
CA MET A 1 1.85 11.17 -9.85
C MET A 1 3.24 10.54 -9.81
N ASP A 2 4.10 10.87 -10.76
CA ASP A 2 5.14 9.89 -11.16
C ASP A 2 6.43 10.04 -10.37
N LYS A 3 6.56 11.13 -9.60
CA LYS A 3 7.69 11.44 -8.73
C LYS A 3 7.34 11.39 -7.24
N LEU A 4 6.15 10.89 -6.88
CA LEU A 4 5.73 10.82 -5.49
C LEU A 4 6.57 9.76 -4.76
N ARG A 5 7.28 10.19 -3.71
CA ARG A 5 8.18 9.31 -2.94
C ARG A 5 7.64 8.98 -1.55
N LEU A 6 6.82 9.85 -0.98
CA LEU A 6 6.27 9.69 0.37
C LEU A 6 4.75 9.84 0.26
N LEU A 7 4.00 8.89 0.79
CA LEU A 7 2.54 8.92 0.79
C LEU A 7 2.03 8.56 2.18
N GLN A 8 1.13 9.41 2.70
CA GLN A 8 0.41 9.15 3.95
C GLN A 8 -1.09 9.17 3.67
N LEU A 9 -1.77 8.11 4.10
CA LEU A 9 -3.21 7.90 3.94
C LEU A 9 -3.85 7.68 5.30
N SER A 10 -5.00 8.32 5.53
CA SER A 10 -5.86 8.08 6.69
C SER A 10 -6.87 6.97 6.39
N SER A 11 -7.51 6.45 7.44
CA SER A 11 -8.45 5.32 7.42
C SER A 11 -9.75 5.56 6.62
N GLU A 12 -9.93 6.76 6.08
CA GLU A 12 -11.10 7.12 5.28
C GLU A 12 -10.96 6.48 3.90
N GLN A 13 -11.87 5.56 3.60
CA GLN A 13 -11.85 4.63 2.48
C GLN A 13 -11.34 5.25 1.18
N LEU A 14 -10.08 4.99 0.86
CA LEU A 14 -9.55 5.27 -0.46
C LEU A 14 -10.27 4.37 -1.47
N LYS A 15 -11.14 4.96 -2.28
CA LYS A 15 -11.80 4.26 -3.39
C LYS A 15 -10.90 4.36 -4.62
N GLY A 16 -10.49 3.23 -5.17
CA GLY A 16 -9.65 3.19 -6.37
C GLY A 16 -8.77 1.94 -6.44
N ASP A 17 -7.97 1.87 -7.50
CA ASP A 17 -7.03 0.78 -7.75
C ASP A 17 -5.61 1.20 -7.32
N TYR A 18 -4.91 0.33 -6.59
CA TYR A 18 -3.56 0.59 -6.08
C TYR A 18 -2.51 0.66 -7.20
N LYS A 19 -2.82 0.17 -8.41
CA LYS A 19 -1.89 0.20 -9.56
C LYS A 19 -1.49 1.60 -10.00
N TYR A 20 -2.25 2.63 -9.59
CA TYR A 20 -1.97 4.03 -9.92
C TYR A 20 -1.03 4.71 -8.93
N LEU A 21 -0.62 4.02 -7.86
CA LEU A 21 0.41 4.53 -6.96
C LEU A 21 1.73 4.70 -7.72
N SER A 22 2.48 5.72 -7.32
CA SER A 22 3.75 6.04 -7.96
C SER A 22 4.73 4.88 -7.83
N ARG A 23 5.33 4.46 -8.95
CA ARG A 23 6.42 3.46 -8.94
C ARG A 23 7.68 3.97 -8.22
N GLN A 24 7.79 5.27 -7.95
CA GLN A 24 8.92 5.86 -7.23
C GLN A 24 8.68 5.96 -5.72
N LEU A 25 7.56 5.43 -5.22
CA LEU A 25 7.22 5.50 -3.81
C LEU A 25 8.26 4.76 -2.96
N ARG A 26 8.80 5.46 -1.95
CA ARG A 26 9.83 4.97 -1.02
C ARG A 26 9.26 4.73 0.37
N TRP A 27 8.23 5.49 0.76
CA TRP A 27 7.58 5.35 2.06
C TRP A 27 6.06 5.47 1.93
N LEU A 28 5.36 4.60 2.63
CA LEU A 28 3.91 4.58 2.72
C LEU A 28 3.46 4.41 4.17
N SER A 29 2.68 5.36 4.68
CA SER A 29 1.89 5.15 5.90
C SER A 29 0.42 5.11 5.53
N TRP A 30 -0.22 3.98 5.81
CA TRP A 30 -1.63 3.76 5.54
C TRP A 30 -2.29 3.09 6.74
N ARG A 31 -2.66 3.93 7.70
CA ARG A 31 -3.32 3.44 8.92
C ARG A 31 -4.77 3.09 8.61
N GLY A 32 -5.22 1.91 9.04
CA GLY A 32 -6.54 1.41 8.67
C GLY A 32 -6.62 0.74 7.30
N PHE A 33 -5.50 0.19 6.78
CA PHE A 33 -5.52 -0.51 5.49
C PHE A 33 -6.61 -1.62 5.48
N PRO A 34 -7.55 -1.57 4.51
CA PRO A 34 -8.81 -2.29 4.65
C PRO A 34 -8.74 -3.78 4.25
N LEU A 35 -7.72 -4.17 3.48
CA LEU A 35 -7.61 -5.54 2.95
C LEU A 35 -6.88 -6.46 3.91
N LYS A 36 -7.21 -7.76 3.80
CA LYS A 36 -6.59 -8.84 4.56
C LYS A 36 -5.20 -9.23 4.07
N PHE A 37 -4.86 -8.85 2.85
CA PHE A 37 -3.56 -9.06 2.22
C PHE A 37 -3.22 -7.90 1.29
N ILE A 38 -1.93 -7.70 1.02
CA ILE A 38 -1.49 -6.78 -0.03
C ILE A 38 -1.67 -7.48 -1.39
N PRO A 39 -2.43 -6.88 -2.34
CA PRO A 39 -2.67 -7.49 -3.64
C PRO A 39 -1.40 -7.51 -4.49
N ALA A 40 -1.22 -8.55 -5.32
CA ALA A 40 -0.04 -8.71 -6.18
C ALA A 40 0.19 -7.55 -7.18
N GLY A 41 -0.87 -6.84 -7.57
CA GLY A 41 -0.79 -5.63 -8.40
C GLY A 41 -0.26 -4.39 -7.67
N PHE A 42 0.06 -4.50 -6.38
CA PHE A 42 0.70 -3.44 -5.63
C PHE A 42 2.21 -3.47 -5.93
N HIS A 43 2.62 -2.75 -6.97
CA HIS A 43 4.01 -2.67 -7.41
C HIS A 43 4.88 -1.84 -6.43
N GLN A 44 5.63 -2.52 -5.54
CA GLN A 44 6.40 -1.90 -4.44
C GLN A 44 7.92 -1.96 -4.61
N ASP A 45 8.45 -2.21 -5.80
CA ASP A 45 9.88 -2.52 -6.00
C ASP A 45 10.84 -1.44 -5.43
N ASN A 46 10.35 -0.20 -5.26
CA ASN A 46 11.12 0.91 -4.69
C ASN A 46 10.77 1.24 -3.22
N LEU A 47 9.78 0.58 -2.62
CA LEU A 47 9.31 0.87 -1.27
C LEU A 47 10.35 0.39 -0.25
N VAL A 48 10.76 1.29 0.65
CA VAL A 48 11.78 1.04 1.68
C VAL A 48 11.14 0.83 3.04
N ALA A 49 10.03 1.51 3.31
CA ALA A 49 9.34 1.42 4.59
C ALA A 49 7.83 1.56 4.41
N ILE A 50 7.10 0.73 5.16
CA ILE A 50 5.64 0.67 5.16
C ILE A 50 5.10 0.67 6.59
N ASP A 51 4.09 1.49 6.85
CA ASP A 51 3.37 1.54 8.13
C ASP A 51 1.88 1.26 7.87
N LEU A 52 1.45 0.05 8.24
CA LEU A 52 0.08 -0.44 8.07
C LEU A 52 -0.61 -0.66 9.43
N LYS A 53 -0.28 0.17 10.43
CA LYS A 53 -0.92 0.07 11.76
C LYS A 53 -2.44 0.16 11.67
N TYR A 54 -3.11 -0.56 12.56
CA TYR A 54 -4.57 -0.64 12.63
C TYR A 54 -5.22 -1.18 11.34
N SER A 55 -4.49 -1.98 10.55
CA SER A 55 -5.02 -2.63 9.35
C SER A 55 -5.75 -3.93 9.66
N ASN A 56 -6.49 -4.43 8.67
CA ASN A 56 -7.13 -5.75 8.70
C ASN A 56 -6.20 -6.88 8.17
N LEU A 57 -4.89 -6.63 8.05
CA LEU A 57 -3.96 -7.59 7.46
C LEU A 57 -3.88 -8.86 8.30
N GLU A 58 -4.16 -9.99 7.67
CA GLU A 58 -3.98 -11.33 8.21
C GLU A 58 -2.70 -11.96 7.67
N GLN A 59 -2.34 -11.63 6.41
CA GLN A 59 -1.11 -12.06 5.75
C GLN A 59 -0.54 -10.90 4.94
N VAL A 60 0.79 -10.76 4.90
CA VAL A 60 1.41 -9.59 4.23
C VAL A 60 1.17 -9.63 2.72
N TRP A 61 1.48 -10.75 2.07
CA TRP A 61 1.34 -10.91 0.62
C TRP A 61 0.34 -12.00 0.30
N MET A 62 -0.48 -11.81 -0.73
CA MET A 62 -1.25 -12.91 -1.29
C MET A 62 -0.28 -13.95 -1.84
N GLU A 63 -0.38 -15.20 -1.36
CA GLU A 63 0.35 -16.31 -1.97
C GLU A 63 -0.04 -16.44 -3.44
N SER A 64 0.95 -16.35 -4.32
CA SER A 64 0.79 -16.74 -5.72
C SER A 64 0.58 -18.24 -5.78
N GLN A 65 -0.62 -18.67 -6.19
CA GLN A 65 -0.85 -20.04 -6.67
C GLN A 65 -0.08 -20.27 -7.98
#